data_AF-A0A9W8MSL8-F1
#
_entry.id   AF-A0A9W8MSL8-F1
#
_cell.length_a   1.000
_cell.length_b   1.000
_cell.length_c   1.000
_cell.angle_alpha   90.00
_cell.angle_beta   90.00
_cell.angle_gamma   90.00
#
_symmetry.space_group_name_H-M   'P 1'
#
loop_
_entity.id
_entity.type
_entity.pdbx_description
1 polymer ?
#
loop_
_entity_poly.entity_id
_entity_poly.type
_entity_poly.pdbx_seq_one_letter_code
_entity_poly.pdbx_strand_id
1 'polypeptide(L)'
;MKRSKLKTELGVVGYKGHMTRLIATRLQDFDGHPWLSPQPSVPITRGSHHGRALFAAPRVAQPRHPQTRQNKISTAFSTQPGFLTHLLSLVLEQSQDRAVRLSGSVYLKNLAKLRWEEDVQPLNEQDKATLRSQLVPAMLALSFPADKAIRAQVAESVSLIAELDFPTKWENLIDQLVSSLSATDYNVNIGVLQTAHSIYQQWRAHVRSDQLFTEINLVLSKFMEPFMQLFRQTAALLLTKPSPNPTLTSPKEKYVALAQAMVLLVDIYYDFTCQDLPPAIEDSHEEFFAPGTGWFQAFLLWDPADLRGDPDDTTPSLTSQIKTGILEIAEARFSCLLLL
;
A
#
# COMPACT_ATOMS: atom_id res chain seq x y z
N MET A 1 -20.60 -19.66 -16.89
CA MET A 1 -19.56 -19.14 -15.95
C MET A 1 -18.30 -18.54 -16.59
N LYS A 2 -17.78 -19.00 -17.75
CA LYS A 2 -16.53 -18.43 -18.34
C LYS A 2 -16.64 -17.07 -19.06
N ARG A 3 -17.83 -16.65 -19.52
CA ARG A 3 -18.02 -15.37 -20.26
C ARG A 3 -18.13 -14.11 -19.37
N SER A 4 -18.39 -14.26 -18.06
CA SER A 4 -18.49 -13.14 -17.12
C SER A 4 -17.10 -12.66 -16.67
N LYS A 5 -16.16 -13.58 -16.37
CA LYS A 5 -14.77 -13.25 -16.03
C LYS A 5 -14.02 -12.52 -17.15
N LEU A 6 -14.22 -12.90 -18.42
CA LEU A 6 -13.58 -12.21 -19.56
C LEU A 6 -14.08 -10.76 -19.75
N LYS A 7 -15.35 -10.45 -19.43
CA LYS A 7 -15.85 -9.07 -19.54
C LYS A 7 -15.29 -8.16 -18.45
N THR A 8 -15.05 -8.68 -17.25
CA THR A 8 -14.37 -7.95 -16.17
C THR A 8 -12.91 -7.69 -16.52
N GLU A 9 -12.20 -8.68 -17.08
CA GLU A 9 -10.80 -8.51 -17.52
C GLU A 9 -10.66 -7.59 -18.75
N LEU A 10 -11.56 -7.69 -19.74
CA LEU A 10 -11.58 -6.77 -20.89
C LEU A 10 -11.99 -5.35 -20.51
N GLY A 11 -12.87 -5.19 -19.51
CA GLY A 11 -13.22 -3.90 -18.92
C GLY A 11 -12.03 -3.25 -18.21
N VAL A 12 -11.24 -4.04 -17.47
CA VAL A 12 -10.02 -3.59 -16.78
C VAL A 12 -8.90 -3.25 -17.78
N VAL A 13 -8.77 -3.99 -18.88
CA VAL A 13 -7.76 -3.72 -19.92
C VAL A 13 -8.12 -2.48 -20.76
N GLY A 14 -9.41 -2.26 -21.05
CA GLY A 14 -9.89 -1.03 -21.70
C GLY A 14 -9.75 0.21 -20.80
N TYR A 15 -9.98 0.06 -19.49
CA TYR A 15 -9.79 1.12 -18.50
C TYR A 15 -8.32 1.53 -18.31
N LYS A 16 -7.38 0.57 -18.30
CA LYS A 16 -5.94 0.85 -18.21
C LYS A 16 -5.45 1.79 -19.32
N GLY A 17 -5.90 1.59 -20.56
CA GLY A 17 -5.50 2.42 -21.70
C GLY A 17 -6.08 3.84 -21.66
N HIS A 18 -7.34 3.99 -21.24
CA HIS A 18 -7.99 5.30 -21.13
C HIS A 18 -7.44 6.12 -19.96
N MET A 19 -7.18 5.49 -18.82
CA MET A 19 -6.66 6.16 -17.63
C MET A 19 -5.20 6.56 -17.77
N THR A 20 -4.38 5.77 -18.46
CA THR A 20 -3.00 6.18 -18.79
C THR A 20 -2.98 7.40 -19.71
N ARG A 21 -3.94 7.49 -20.64
CA ARG A 21 -4.14 8.69 -21.48
C ARG A 21 -4.57 9.88 -20.62
N LEU A 22 -5.49 9.69 -19.68
CA LEU A 22 -5.94 10.76 -18.80
C LEU A 22 -4.81 11.26 -17.88
N ILE A 23 -4.00 10.35 -17.32
CA ILE A 23 -2.83 10.69 -16.51
C ILE A 23 -1.79 11.42 -17.36
N ALA A 24 -1.45 10.92 -18.55
CA ALA A 24 -0.49 11.59 -19.43
C ALA A 24 -0.98 12.97 -19.92
N THR A 25 -2.26 13.11 -20.25
CA THR A 25 -2.85 14.40 -20.65
C THR A 25 -2.94 15.37 -19.47
N ARG A 26 -3.24 14.89 -18.26
CA ARG A 26 -3.29 15.75 -17.05
C ARG A 26 -1.91 16.16 -16.55
N LEU A 27 -0.90 15.30 -16.70
CA LEU A 27 0.50 15.68 -16.46
C LEU A 27 0.97 16.73 -17.48
N GLN A 28 0.49 16.69 -18.72
CA GLN A 28 0.76 17.74 -19.72
C GLN A 28 0.05 19.07 -19.42
N ASP A 29 -1.17 19.04 -18.86
CA ASP A 29 -1.91 20.25 -18.46
C ASP A 29 -1.29 20.93 -17.22
N PHE A 30 -0.49 20.20 -16.42
CA PHE A 30 0.16 20.71 -15.21
C PHE A 30 1.33 21.66 -15.53
N ASP A 31 1.93 21.54 -16.73
CA ASP A 31 3.07 22.34 -17.17
C ASP A 31 2.64 23.55 -18.02
N GLY A 32 2.26 24.63 -17.34
CA GLY A 32 2.04 25.95 -17.95
C GLY A 32 3.30 26.71 -18.40
N HIS A 33 4.43 26.04 -18.68
CA HIS A 33 5.68 26.70 -19.12
C HIS A 33 6.42 25.96 -20.26
N PRO A 34 7.07 26.68 -21.20
CA PRO A 34 7.28 26.20 -22.56
C PRO A 34 8.68 25.61 -22.77
N TRP A 35 8.76 24.29 -22.97
CA TRP A 35 9.94 23.65 -23.54
C TRP A 35 9.58 22.80 -24.76
N LEU A 36 9.24 23.47 -25.86
CA LEU A 36 9.12 22.87 -27.19
C LEU A 36 9.67 23.88 -28.21
N SER A 37 10.99 23.88 -28.39
CA SER A 37 11.56 24.38 -29.65
C SER A 37 11.65 23.19 -30.62
N PRO A 38 10.99 23.22 -31.78
CA PRO A 38 11.08 22.14 -32.76
C PRO A 38 12.43 22.22 -33.50
N GLN A 39 13.21 21.13 -33.45
CA GLN A 39 14.40 20.98 -34.31
C GLN A 39 13.97 20.79 -35.78
N PRO A 40 14.72 21.31 -36.76
CA PRO A 40 14.31 21.35 -38.16
C PRO A 40 14.47 20.00 -38.87
N SER A 41 13.53 19.71 -39.77
CA SER A 41 13.43 18.51 -40.59
C SER A 41 14.44 18.50 -41.75
N VAL A 42 15.13 17.36 -41.93
CA VAL A 42 16.02 17.07 -43.08
C VAL A 42 15.17 16.75 -44.33
N PRO A 43 15.47 17.29 -45.53
CA PRO A 43 14.69 17.03 -46.73
C PRO A 43 15.19 15.78 -47.49
N ILE A 44 14.25 14.94 -47.94
CA ILE A 44 14.52 13.79 -48.82
C ILE A 44 14.24 14.19 -50.28
N THR A 45 15.25 14.04 -51.14
CA THR A 45 15.24 14.34 -52.58
C THR A 45 14.46 13.31 -53.43
N ARG A 46 13.86 13.81 -54.51
CA ARG A 46 13.04 13.11 -55.53
C ARG A 46 13.84 12.12 -56.39
N GLY A 47 13.17 11.07 -56.87
CA GLY A 47 13.52 10.28 -58.05
C GLY A 47 12.26 9.80 -58.80
N SER A 48 12.21 10.07 -60.09
CA SER A 48 11.10 9.85 -61.04
C SER A 48 11.28 8.54 -61.83
N HIS A 49 10.19 7.84 -62.19
CA HIS A 49 9.83 7.41 -63.57
C HIS A 49 8.96 6.13 -63.72
N HIS A 50 7.88 6.28 -64.52
CA HIS A 50 7.19 5.34 -65.45
C HIS A 50 6.44 4.07 -64.98
N GLY A 51 5.10 4.11 -65.12
CA GLY A 51 4.36 3.33 -66.14
C GLY A 51 3.78 1.93 -65.83
N ARG A 52 2.45 1.80 -66.10
CA ARG A 52 1.60 0.61 -66.34
C ARG A 52 0.91 -0.10 -65.17
N ALA A 53 -0.42 -0.15 -65.29
CA ALA A 53 -1.37 -0.93 -64.52
C ALA A 53 -1.45 -2.39 -65.01
N LEU A 54 -1.65 -3.35 -64.09
CA LEU A 54 -2.66 -4.43 -64.17
C LEU A 54 -2.52 -5.43 -63.00
N PHE A 55 -3.68 -5.81 -62.47
CA PHE A 55 -4.01 -6.94 -61.58
C PHE A 55 -3.77 -6.84 -60.06
N ALA A 56 -4.86 -7.16 -59.38
CA ALA A 56 -5.09 -7.11 -57.95
C ALA A 56 -4.46 -8.30 -57.21
N ALA A 57 -3.92 -8.01 -56.03
CA ALA A 57 -3.77 -8.97 -54.93
C ALA A 57 -4.08 -8.22 -53.61
N PRO A 58 -4.74 -8.86 -52.63
CA PRO A 58 -5.37 -8.16 -51.52
C PRO A 58 -4.31 -7.57 -50.58
N ARG A 59 -4.52 -6.32 -50.17
CA ARG A 59 -3.81 -5.72 -49.03
C ARG A 59 -4.10 -6.58 -47.81
N VAL A 60 -3.12 -7.38 -47.40
CA VAL A 60 -3.06 -7.93 -46.04
C VAL A 60 -2.99 -6.71 -45.12
N ALA A 61 -4.12 -6.39 -44.51
CA ALA A 61 -4.19 -5.40 -43.44
C ALA A 61 -3.36 -5.96 -42.28
N GLN A 62 -2.13 -5.48 -42.12
CA GLN A 62 -1.39 -5.65 -40.89
C GLN A 62 -2.26 -5.10 -39.74
N PRO A 63 -2.54 -5.88 -38.68
CA PRO A 63 -3.27 -5.38 -37.54
C PRO A 63 -2.41 -4.29 -36.87
N ARG A 64 -2.81 -3.03 -37.04
CA ARG A 64 -2.26 -1.90 -36.31
C ARG A 64 -2.67 -2.05 -34.84
N HIS A 65 -1.86 -2.72 -34.04
CA HIS A 65 -2.08 -2.83 -32.60
C HIS A 65 -1.90 -1.45 -31.92
N PRO A 66 -2.96 -0.83 -31.37
CA PRO A 66 -2.82 0.41 -30.58
C PRO A 66 -1.94 0.21 -29.33
N GLN A 67 -1.93 -0.99 -28.76
CA GLN A 67 -1.14 -1.36 -27.57
C GLN A 67 0.36 -1.03 -27.69
N THR A 68 0.95 -1.19 -28.89
CA THR A 68 2.40 -1.00 -29.09
C THR A 68 2.82 0.47 -29.14
N ARG A 69 1.90 1.41 -29.42
CA ARG A 69 2.16 2.86 -29.28
C ARG A 69 1.88 3.35 -27.86
N GLN A 70 0.85 2.81 -27.20
CA GLN A 70 0.47 3.15 -25.82
C GLN A 70 1.59 2.88 -24.80
N ASN A 71 2.25 1.73 -24.89
CA ASN A 71 3.37 1.39 -24.01
C ASN A 71 4.61 2.26 -24.28
N LYS A 72 4.80 2.75 -25.53
CA LYS A 72 5.97 3.55 -25.90
C LYS A 72 5.89 5.01 -25.44
N ILE A 73 4.69 5.59 -25.38
CA ILE A 73 4.51 6.98 -24.92
C ILE A 73 4.58 7.06 -23.39
N SER A 74 3.94 6.12 -22.68
CA SER A 74 4.00 6.05 -21.21
C SER A 74 5.42 5.75 -20.71
N THR A 75 6.17 4.86 -21.39
CA THR A 75 7.58 4.58 -21.05
C THR A 75 8.48 5.80 -21.27
N ALA A 76 8.31 6.56 -22.35
CA ALA A 76 9.12 7.75 -22.61
C ALA A 76 8.98 8.84 -21.53
N PHE A 77 7.76 9.16 -21.08
CA PHE A 77 7.57 10.15 -19.99
C PHE A 77 8.04 9.64 -18.63
N SER A 78 7.90 8.34 -18.37
CA SER A 78 8.34 7.73 -17.10
C SER A 78 9.86 7.67 -16.92
N THR A 79 10.65 8.13 -17.90
CA THR A 79 12.11 8.27 -17.81
C THR A 79 12.55 9.69 -17.49
N GLN A 80 11.63 10.65 -17.48
CA GLN A 80 11.94 12.04 -17.13
C GLN A 80 12.22 12.17 -15.64
N PRO A 81 13.26 12.94 -15.24
CA PRO A 81 13.49 13.26 -13.83
C PRO A 81 12.27 13.90 -13.18
N GLY A 82 12.00 13.57 -11.93
CA GLY A 82 10.87 14.08 -11.15
C GLY A 82 9.53 13.42 -11.48
N PHE A 83 9.46 12.48 -12.43
CA PHE A 83 8.19 11.85 -12.82
C PHE A 83 7.49 11.16 -11.64
N LEU A 84 8.25 10.43 -10.80
CA LEU A 84 7.69 9.74 -9.63
C LEU A 84 7.05 10.73 -8.64
N THR A 85 7.70 11.86 -8.42
CA THR A 85 7.21 12.93 -7.54
C THR A 85 5.91 13.52 -8.06
N HIS A 86 5.83 13.85 -9.35
CA HIS A 86 4.59 14.38 -9.96
C HIS A 86 3.45 13.35 -9.93
N LEU A 87 3.77 12.08 -10.17
CA LEU A 87 2.80 11.00 -10.09
C LEU A 87 2.24 10.88 -8.67
N LEU A 88 3.09 10.92 -7.64
CA LEU A 88 2.64 10.87 -6.26
C LEU A 88 1.80 12.11 -5.90
N SER A 89 2.22 13.32 -6.30
CA SER A 89 1.43 14.54 -6.12
C SER A 89 0.04 14.43 -6.74
N LEU A 90 -0.07 13.88 -7.96
CA LEU A 90 -1.36 13.63 -8.63
C LEU A 90 -2.24 12.64 -7.85
N VAL A 91 -1.65 11.65 -7.18
CA VAL A 91 -2.38 10.70 -6.34
C VAL A 91 -2.94 11.38 -5.08
N LEU A 92 -2.20 12.34 -4.52
CA LEU A 92 -2.57 13.07 -3.31
C LEU A 92 -3.52 14.25 -3.57
N GLU A 93 -3.57 14.75 -4.79
CA GLU A 93 -4.36 15.91 -5.19
C GLU A 93 -5.87 15.65 -5.12
N GLN A 94 -6.52 16.11 -4.05
CA GLN A 94 -7.95 15.87 -3.79
C GLN A 94 -8.88 16.56 -4.80
N SER A 95 -8.40 17.57 -5.53
CA SER A 95 -9.17 18.20 -6.62
C SER A 95 -9.32 17.31 -7.85
N GLN A 96 -8.50 16.25 -7.97
CA GLN A 96 -8.59 15.29 -9.07
C GLN A 96 -9.66 14.23 -8.83
N ASP A 97 -10.20 13.70 -9.93
CA ASP A 97 -11.17 12.62 -9.87
C ASP A 97 -10.58 11.37 -9.17
N ARG A 98 -11.40 10.72 -8.34
CA ARG A 98 -10.98 9.58 -7.52
C ARG A 98 -10.48 8.42 -8.37
N ALA A 99 -11.07 8.19 -9.55
CA ALA A 99 -10.60 7.13 -10.44
C ALA A 99 -9.19 7.42 -10.97
N VAL A 100 -8.88 8.70 -11.22
CA VAL A 100 -7.57 9.17 -11.70
C VAL A 100 -6.52 8.95 -10.62
N ARG A 101 -6.79 9.39 -9.40
CA ARG A 101 -5.92 9.18 -8.24
C ARG A 101 -5.65 7.70 -7.99
N LEU A 102 -6.70 6.87 -8.02
CA LEU A 102 -6.55 5.41 -7.88
C LEU A 102 -5.69 4.81 -9.01
N SER A 103 -5.92 5.21 -10.27
CA SER A 103 -5.14 4.71 -11.40
C SER A 103 -3.68 5.16 -11.32
N GLY A 104 -3.42 6.37 -10.84
CA GLY A 104 -2.07 6.89 -10.56
C GLY A 104 -1.35 6.04 -9.51
N SER A 105 -2.03 5.68 -8.41
CA SER A 105 -1.45 4.84 -7.35
C SER A 105 -1.13 3.42 -7.84
N VAL A 106 -2.00 2.83 -8.68
CA VAL A 106 -1.75 1.53 -9.31
C VAL A 106 -0.56 1.62 -10.27
N TYR A 107 -0.42 2.72 -11.01
CA TYR A 107 0.69 2.94 -11.92
C TYR A 107 2.02 3.10 -11.16
N LEU A 108 2.02 3.86 -10.06
CA LEU A 108 3.18 4.01 -9.17
C LEU A 108 3.67 2.65 -8.65
N LYS A 109 2.74 1.83 -8.14
CA LYS A 109 3.05 0.46 -7.70
C LYS A 109 3.70 -0.37 -8.79
N ASN A 110 3.14 -0.34 -10.00
CA ASN A 110 3.67 -1.10 -11.12
C ASN A 110 5.06 -0.61 -11.54
N LEU A 111 5.35 0.70 -11.42
CA LEU A 111 6.68 1.24 -11.69
C LEU A 111 7.70 0.78 -10.65
N ALA A 112 7.36 0.83 -9.36
CA ALA A 112 8.20 0.26 -8.31
C ALA A 112 8.47 -1.22 -8.57
N LYS A 113 7.45 -2.00 -8.89
CA LYS A 113 7.61 -3.43 -9.19
C LYS A 113 8.49 -3.74 -10.42
N LEU A 114 8.42 -2.91 -11.46
CA LEU A 114 9.01 -3.24 -12.77
C LEU A 114 10.34 -2.53 -13.06
N ARG A 115 10.72 -1.51 -12.29
CA ARG A 115 11.86 -0.63 -12.66
C ARG A 115 12.72 -0.18 -11.48
N TRP A 116 12.48 -0.67 -10.25
CA TRP A 116 13.20 -0.21 -9.07
C TRP A 116 14.66 -0.66 -9.02
N GLU A 117 14.96 -1.91 -9.37
CA GLU A 117 16.34 -2.44 -9.42
C GLU A 117 16.71 -3.06 -10.78
N GLU A 118 16.00 -2.69 -11.84
CA GLU A 118 16.24 -3.23 -13.18
C GLU A 118 17.31 -2.48 -13.96
N ASP A 119 18.12 -3.20 -14.73
CA ASP A 119 19.16 -2.64 -15.59
C ASP A 119 18.59 -1.94 -16.84
N VAL A 120 17.39 -2.35 -17.27
CA VAL A 120 16.75 -1.83 -18.49
C VAL A 120 15.79 -0.69 -18.12
N GLN A 121 16.21 0.54 -18.41
CA GLN A 121 15.49 1.77 -18.04
C GLN A 121 15.24 1.91 -16.53
N PRO A 122 16.29 1.87 -15.69
CA PRO A 122 16.15 2.08 -14.25
C PRO A 122 15.49 3.43 -13.95
N LEU A 123 14.80 3.48 -12.81
CA LEU A 123 14.41 4.76 -12.22
C LEU A 123 15.67 5.51 -11.75
N ASN A 124 15.68 6.83 -11.90
CA ASN A 124 16.78 7.66 -11.42
C ASN A 124 16.86 7.56 -9.88
N GLU A 125 18.08 7.39 -9.34
CA GLU A 125 18.27 7.24 -7.88
C GLU A 125 17.82 8.48 -7.09
N GLN A 126 17.94 9.69 -7.65
CA GLN A 126 17.41 10.91 -7.03
C GLN A 126 15.88 10.87 -6.90
N ASP A 127 15.19 10.34 -7.92
CA ASP A 127 13.73 10.18 -7.88
C ASP A 127 13.33 9.09 -6.88
N LYS A 128 14.10 8.00 -6.78
CA LYS A 128 13.87 6.97 -5.75
C LYS A 128 14.03 7.53 -4.35
N ALA A 129 15.13 8.24 -4.08
CA ALA A 129 15.38 8.88 -2.79
C ALA A 129 14.28 9.88 -2.42
N THR A 130 13.84 10.69 -3.39
CA THR A 130 12.72 11.63 -3.20
C THR A 130 11.42 10.88 -2.90
N LEU A 131 11.10 9.83 -3.67
CA LEU A 131 9.90 9.04 -3.44
C LEU A 131 9.91 8.39 -2.05
N ARG A 132 11.03 7.77 -1.64
CA ARG A 132 11.22 7.21 -0.29
C ARG A 132 10.90 8.24 0.80
N SER A 133 11.39 9.47 0.66
CA SER A 133 11.09 10.54 1.64
C SER A 133 9.62 10.97 1.69
N GLN A 134 8.83 10.74 0.64
CA GLN A 134 7.45 11.21 0.52
C GLN A 134 6.40 10.13 0.75
N LEU A 135 6.77 8.84 0.70
CA LEU A 135 5.80 7.74 0.79
C LEU A 135 5.09 7.65 2.14
N VAL A 136 5.81 7.82 3.27
CA VAL A 136 5.17 7.85 4.59
C VAL A 136 4.26 9.07 4.73
N PRO A 137 4.70 10.32 4.46
CA PRO A 137 3.81 11.48 4.43
C PRO A 137 2.56 11.30 3.53
N ALA A 138 2.72 10.67 2.37
CA ALA A 138 1.62 10.36 1.47
C ALA A 138 0.59 9.42 2.09
N MET A 139 1.04 8.38 2.80
CA MET A 139 0.15 7.46 3.53
C MET A 139 -0.66 8.18 4.61
N LEU A 140 -0.05 9.14 5.32
CA LEU A 140 -0.73 9.95 6.33
C LEU A 140 -1.76 10.92 5.71
N ALA A 141 -1.40 11.55 4.59
CA ALA A 141 -2.31 12.42 3.84
C ALA A 141 -3.54 11.66 3.32
N LEU A 142 -3.39 10.36 3.06
CA LEU A 142 -4.46 9.46 2.65
C LEU A 142 -5.18 8.80 3.82
N SER A 143 -5.01 9.24 5.06
CA SER A 143 -5.56 8.60 6.28
C SER A 143 -7.10 8.52 6.33
N PHE A 144 -7.81 9.37 5.58
CA PHE A 144 -9.27 9.41 5.59
C PHE A 144 -9.92 8.12 5.03
N PRO A 145 -11.12 7.74 5.48
CA PRO A 145 -11.81 6.54 5.00
C PRO A 145 -12.07 6.52 3.48
N ALA A 146 -12.36 7.68 2.87
CA ALA A 146 -12.65 7.80 1.43
C ALA A 146 -11.46 7.35 0.54
N ASP A 147 -10.25 7.51 1.06
CA ASP A 147 -8.98 7.22 0.38
C ASP A 147 -8.48 5.78 0.62
N LYS A 148 -9.22 4.93 1.35
CA LYS A 148 -8.82 3.55 1.70
C LYS A 148 -8.25 2.74 0.53
N ALA A 149 -8.89 2.79 -0.64
CA ALA A 149 -8.44 2.04 -1.82
C ALA A 149 -7.13 2.58 -2.41
N ILE A 150 -6.93 3.90 -2.40
CA ILE A 150 -5.71 4.56 -2.89
C ILE A 150 -4.58 4.28 -1.91
N ARG A 151 -4.85 4.45 -0.61
CA ARG A 151 -3.93 4.15 0.48
C ARG A 151 -3.42 2.72 0.44
N ALA A 152 -4.28 1.74 0.15
CA ALA A 152 -3.86 0.35 -0.03
C ALA A 152 -2.83 0.16 -1.18
N GLN A 153 -3.01 0.85 -2.31
CA GLN A 153 -2.04 0.78 -3.42
C GLN A 153 -0.71 1.46 -3.09
N VAL A 154 -0.74 2.56 -2.34
CA VAL A 154 0.48 3.21 -1.84
C VAL A 154 1.18 2.33 -0.81
N ALA A 155 0.44 1.67 0.09
CA ALA A 155 1.00 0.72 1.07
C ALA A 155 1.69 -0.47 0.41
N GLU A 156 1.11 -1.02 -0.67
CA GLU A 156 1.75 -2.06 -1.49
C GLU A 156 3.04 -1.54 -2.14
N SER A 157 3.06 -0.28 -2.58
CA SER A 157 4.27 0.35 -3.14
C SER A 157 5.37 0.50 -2.09
N VAL A 158 5.02 0.88 -0.86
CA VAL A 158 5.95 0.95 0.27
C VAL A 158 6.54 -0.42 0.57
N SER A 159 5.70 -1.45 0.65
CA SER A 159 6.13 -2.83 0.91
C SER A 159 7.18 -3.31 -0.11
N LEU A 160 6.90 -3.12 -1.41
CA LEU A 160 7.83 -3.48 -2.48
C LEU A 160 9.15 -2.72 -2.44
N ILE A 161 9.12 -1.42 -2.10
CA ILE A 161 10.33 -0.60 -2.03
C ILE A 161 11.13 -0.93 -0.76
N ALA A 162 10.45 -1.18 0.36
CA ALA A 162 11.09 -1.54 1.62
C ALA A 162 11.86 -2.87 1.48
N GLU A 163 11.30 -3.87 0.80
CA GLU A 163 11.96 -5.17 0.54
C GLU A 163 13.35 -5.02 -0.13
N LEU A 164 13.56 -3.95 -0.91
CA LEU A 164 14.79 -3.71 -1.66
C LEU A 164 15.73 -2.69 -0.99
N ASP A 165 15.16 -1.66 -0.36
CA ASP A 165 15.91 -0.49 0.12
C ASP A 165 16.00 -0.40 1.65
N PHE A 166 15.16 -1.10 2.42
CA PHE A 166 15.21 -1.12 3.88
C PHE A 166 16.13 -2.27 4.36
N PRO A 167 16.96 -2.07 5.40
CA PRO A 167 17.19 -0.83 6.14
C PRO A 167 18.25 0.11 5.56
N THR A 168 19.10 -0.38 4.64
CA THR A 168 20.37 0.27 4.29
C THR A 168 20.23 1.59 3.53
N LYS A 169 19.32 1.67 2.55
CA LYS A 169 19.11 2.90 1.78
C LYS A 169 18.03 3.76 2.44
N TRP A 170 17.06 3.16 3.12
CA TRP A 170 15.91 3.83 3.73
C TRP A 170 15.93 3.79 5.27
N GLU A 171 17.02 4.29 5.85
CA GLU A 171 17.34 4.16 7.29
C GLU A 171 16.30 4.77 8.24
N ASN A 172 15.65 5.87 7.81
CA ASN A 172 14.72 6.64 8.64
C ASN A 172 13.25 6.18 8.53
N LEU A 173 12.97 5.07 7.84
CA LEU A 173 11.60 4.58 7.64
C LEU A 173 10.87 4.34 8.97
N ILE A 174 11.49 3.60 9.89
CA ILE A 174 10.86 3.26 11.17
C ILE A 174 10.72 4.50 12.06
N ASP A 175 11.71 5.39 12.06
CA ASP A 175 11.65 6.64 12.83
C ASP A 175 10.50 7.53 12.35
N GLN A 176 10.28 7.60 11.03
CA GLN A 176 9.13 8.30 10.46
C GLN A 176 7.80 7.67 10.90
N LEU A 177 7.67 6.34 10.87
CA LEU A 177 6.46 5.66 11.32
C LEU A 177 6.17 5.92 12.80
N VAL A 178 7.17 5.77 13.68
CA VAL A 178 7.03 6.02 15.12
C VAL A 178 6.63 7.47 15.39
N SER A 179 7.32 8.44 14.76
CA SER A 179 7.02 9.86 14.95
C SER A 179 5.63 10.28 14.44
N SER A 180 5.02 9.47 13.58
CA SER A 180 3.69 9.73 13.01
C SER A 180 2.56 9.17 13.86
N LEU A 181 2.84 8.31 14.85
CA LEU A 181 1.82 7.79 15.76
C LEU A 181 1.25 8.92 16.62
N SER A 182 -0.06 8.87 16.83
CA SER A 182 -0.83 9.87 17.56
C SER A 182 -1.60 9.24 18.71
N ALA A 183 -1.56 9.85 19.88
CA ALA A 183 -2.37 9.41 21.02
C ALA A 183 -3.88 9.68 20.82
N THR A 184 -4.26 10.55 19.89
CA THR A 184 -5.65 11.03 19.75
C THR A 184 -6.24 10.88 18.35
N ASP A 185 -5.41 10.71 17.32
CA ASP A 185 -5.86 10.57 15.94
C ASP A 185 -5.68 9.15 15.41
N TYR A 186 -6.76 8.38 15.47
CA TYR A 186 -6.75 6.99 15.00
C TYR A 186 -6.81 6.85 13.48
N ASN A 187 -7.20 7.87 12.71
CA ASN A 187 -7.12 7.79 11.24
C ASN A 187 -5.65 7.80 10.81
N VAL A 188 -4.86 8.67 11.44
CA VAL A 188 -3.40 8.73 11.26
C VAL A 188 -2.78 7.40 11.68
N ASN A 189 -3.13 6.88 12.86
CA ASN A 189 -2.61 5.58 13.34
C ASN A 189 -2.95 4.43 12.39
N ILE A 190 -4.17 4.37 11.84
CA ILE A 190 -4.54 3.36 10.84
C ILE A 190 -3.60 3.45 9.63
N GLY A 191 -3.31 4.65 9.14
CA GLY A 191 -2.36 4.85 8.03
C GLY A 191 -0.96 4.31 8.36
N VAL A 192 -0.42 4.70 9.52
CA VAL A 192 0.90 4.24 10.00
C VAL A 192 0.93 2.72 10.17
N LEU A 193 -0.05 2.15 10.86
CA LEU A 193 -0.13 0.71 11.15
C LEU A 193 -0.32 -0.10 9.85
N GLN A 194 -1.08 0.41 8.87
CA GLN A 194 -1.20 -0.25 7.56
C GLN A 194 0.13 -0.26 6.80
N THR A 195 0.89 0.83 6.85
CA THR A 195 2.24 0.87 6.27
C THR A 195 3.19 -0.08 7.00
N ALA A 196 3.17 -0.07 8.33
CA ALA A 196 4.00 -0.95 9.15
C ALA A 196 3.69 -2.43 8.86
N HIS A 197 2.41 -2.82 8.93
CA HIS A 197 1.96 -4.17 8.59
C HIS A 197 2.34 -4.55 7.16
N SER A 198 2.27 -3.64 6.18
CA SER A 198 2.62 -3.98 4.80
C SER A 198 4.08 -4.38 4.62
N ILE A 199 4.98 -3.87 5.46
CA ILE A 199 6.40 -4.24 5.51
C ILE A 199 6.55 -5.55 6.30
N TYR A 200 6.02 -5.61 7.52
CA TYR A 200 6.31 -6.69 8.46
C TYR A 200 5.63 -8.02 8.11
N GLN A 201 4.47 -7.98 7.44
CA GLN A 201 3.76 -9.20 7.03
C GLN A 201 4.59 -10.09 6.09
N GLN A 202 5.54 -9.50 5.35
CA GLN A 202 6.40 -10.25 4.45
C GLN A 202 7.23 -11.27 5.22
N TRP A 203 7.63 -10.96 6.46
CA TRP A 203 8.45 -11.83 7.29
C TRP A 203 7.79 -13.19 7.56
N ARG A 204 6.46 -13.28 7.54
CA ARG A 204 5.71 -14.53 7.75
C ARG A 204 6.06 -15.60 6.70
N ALA A 205 6.38 -15.19 5.48
CA ALA A 205 6.72 -16.08 4.37
C ALA A 205 8.23 -16.30 4.20
N HIS A 206 9.06 -15.52 4.90
CA HIS A 206 10.51 -15.58 4.77
C HIS A 206 11.10 -16.71 5.62
N VAL A 207 12.14 -17.34 5.08
CA VAL A 207 12.95 -18.30 5.83
C VAL A 207 13.90 -17.54 6.73
N ARG A 208 14.10 -18.04 7.96
CA ARG A 208 15.05 -17.51 8.94
C ARG A 208 16.44 -17.33 8.33
N SER A 209 17.00 -16.13 8.48
CA SER A 209 18.35 -15.77 8.06
C SER A 209 18.90 -14.64 8.94
N ASP A 210 20.22 -14.48 8.99
CA ASP A 210 20.86 -13.40 9.77
C ASP A 210 20.47 -12.02 9.25
N GLN A 211 20.29 -11.87 7.93
CA GLN A 211 19.84 -10.63 7.31
C GLN A 211 18.42 -10.26 7.79
N LEU A 212 17.49 -11.21 7.74
CA LEU A 212 16.12 -11.01 8.22
C LEU A 212 16.09 -10.65 9.70
N PHE A 213 16.86 -11.36 10.54
CA PHE A 213 16.89 -11.07 11.98
C PHE A 213 17.56 -9.73 12.30
N THR A 214 18.54 -9.29 11.51
CA THR A 214 19.12 -7.95 11.65
C THR A 214 18.06 -6.87 11.40
N GLU A 215 17.23 -7.05 10.37
CA GLU A 215 16.12 -6.17 10.06
C GLU A 215 15.05 -6.19 11.16
N ILE A 216 14.58 -7.37 11.55
CA ILE A 216 13.56 -7.53 12.60
C ILE A 216 14.05 -6.89 13.91
N ASN A 217 15.28 -7.17 14.34
CA ASN A 217 15.82 -6.59 15.58
C ASN A 217 15.91 -5.06 15.51
N LEU A 218 16.26 -4.49 14.35
CA LEU A 218 16.24 -3.05 14.15
C LEU A 218 14.81 -2.49 14.32
N VAL A 219 13.81 -3.11 13.71
CA VAL A 219 12.41 -2.68 13.85
C VAL A 219 11.94 -2.80 15.30
N LEU A 220 12.15 -3.95 15.94
CA LEU A 220 11.74 -4.17 17.32
C LEU A 220 12.40 -3.17 18.27
N SER A 221 13.68 -2.84 18.08
CA SER A 221 14.40 -1.89 18.94
C SER A 221 13.80 -0.47 18.94
N LYS A 222 13.11 -0.08 17.85
CA LYS A 222 12.53 1.26 17.67
C LYS A 222 11.01 1.29 17.83
N PHE A 223 10.32 0.26 17.35
CA PHE A 223 8.86 0.26 17.20
C PHE A 223 8.13 -0.50 18.31
N MET A 224 8.80 -1.42 19.02
CA MET A 224 8.15 -2.26 20.03
C MET A 224 7.48 -1.46 21.15
N GLU A 225 8.20 -0.53 21.77
CA GLU A 225 7.65 0.26 22.88
C GLU A 225 6.47 1.16 22.45
N PRO A 226 6.57 1.97 21.36
CA PRO A 226 5.42 2.70 20.83
C PRO A 226 4.23 1.81 20.47
N PHE A 227 4.49 0.62 19.91
CA PHE A 227 3.46 -0.37 19.60
C PHE A 227 2.74 -0.85 20.86
N MET A 228 3.49 -1.25 21.89
CA MET A 228 2.94 -1.75 23.16
C MET A 228 2.11 -0.67 23.87
N GLN A 229 2.58 0.58 23.87
CA GLN A 229 1.83 1.71 24.43
C GLN A 229 0.51 1.95 23.69
N LEU A 230 0.55 1.93 22.35
CA LEU A 230 -0.65 2.10 21.54
C LEU A 230 -1.62 0.92 21.71
N PHE A 231 -1.11 -0.31 21.84
CA PHE A 231 -1.93 -1.50 22.12
C PHE A 231 -2.68 -1.34 23.44
N ARG A 232 -1.94 -1.06 24.53
CA ARG A 232 -2.50 -0.81 25.88
C ARG A 232 -3.59 0.26 25.86
N GLN A 233 -3.30 1.40 25.25
CA GLN A 233 -4.25 2.51 25.15
C GLN A 233 -5.50 2.10 24.38
N THR A 234 -5.33 1.47 23.21
CA THR A 234 -6.45 1.07 22.36
C THR A 234 -7.31 0.01 23.05
N ALA A 235 -6.69 -0.96 23.73
CA ALA A 235 -7.40 -1.94 24.54
C ALA A 235 -8.19 -1.28 25.68
N ALA A 236 -7.59 -0.35 26.42
CA ALA A 236 -8.27 0.39 27.48
C ALA A 236 -9.49 1.17 26.96
N LEU A 237 -9.36 1.82 25.79
CA LEU A 237 -10.46 2.57 25.16
C LEU A 237 -11.60 1.68 24.67
N LEU A 238 -11.31 0.47 24.17
CA LEU A 238 -12.31 -0.45 23.60
C LEU A 238 -12.99 -1.35 24.66
N LEU A 239 -12.26 -1.77 25.69
CA LEU A 239 -12.71 -2.79 26.64
C LEU A 239 -13.26 -2.20 27.95
N THR A 240 -12.82 -1.00 28.35
CA THR A 240 -13.24 -0.39 29.62
C THR A 240 -14.59 0.33 29.46
N LYS A 241 -15.51 0.09 30.39
CA LYS A 241 -16.83 0.76 30.43
C LYS A 241 -17.06 1.41 31.80
N PRO A 242 -17.29 2.73 31.87
CA PRO A 242 -17.23 3.70 30.77
C PRO A 242 -15.79 3.85 30.22
N SER A 243 -15.66 4.30 28.97
CA SER A 243 -14.35 4.55 28.35
C SER A 243 -13.58 5.62 29.13
N PRO A 244 -12.25 5.48 29.31
CA PRO A 244 -11.42 6.50 29.97
C PRO A 244 -11.34 7.81 29.18
N ASN A 245 -11.62 7.77 27.86
CA ASN A 245 -11.74 8.97 27.05
C ASN A 245 -12.94 8.86 26.08
N PRO A 246 -14.15 9.26 26.53
CA PRO A 246 -15.37 9.17 25.73
C PRO A 246 -15.29 9.93 24.40
N THR A 247 -14.45 10.97 24.32
CA THR A 247 -14.28 11.78 23.10
C THR A 247 -13.60 11.00 21.97
N LEU A 248 -12.91 9.89 22.28
CA LEU A 248 -12.27 9.00 21.30
C LEU A 248 -13.13 7.78 20.96
N THR A 249 -14.15 7.47 21.76
CA THR A 249 -15.08 6.35 21.51
C THR A 249 -16.45 6.82 21.00
N SER A 250 -16.65 8.12 20.85
CA SER A 250 -17.88 8.72 20.32
C SER A 250 -17.56 9.94 19.46
N PRO A 251 -18.22 10.14 18.31
CA PRO A 251 -19.32 9.35 17.74
C PRO A 251 -18.86 7.99 17.17
N LYS A 252 -19.80 7.19 16.64
CA LYS A 252 -19.58 5.80 16.16
C LYS A 252 -18.39 5.68 15.22
N GLU A 253 -18.13 6.68 14.39
CA GLU A 253 -17.01 6.70 13.44
C GLU A 253 -15.65 6.60 14.14
N LYS A 254 -15.49 7.23 15.31
CA LYS A 254 -14.25 7.12 16.09
C LYS A 254 -14.10 5.73 16.72
N TYR A 255 -15.20 5.14 17.16
CA TYR A 255 -15.20 3.78 17.68
C TYR A 255 -14.82 2.74 16.60
N VAL A 256 -15.33 2.94 15.37
CA VAL A 256 -14.93 2.15 14.19
C VAL A 256 -13.44 2.31 13.90
N ALA A 257 -12.89 3.53 14.00
CA ALA A 257 -11.47 3.77 13.79
C ALA A 257 -10.59 3.07 14.86
N LEU A 258 -10.99 3.11 16.13
CA LEU A 258 -10.31 2.38 17.21
C LEU A 258 -10.30 0.86 16.95
N ALA A 259 -11.44 0.30 16.56
CA ALA A 259 -11.56 -1.12 16.25
C ALA A 259 -10.71 -1.51 15.03
N GLN A 260 -10.69 -0.67 13.99
CA GLN A 260 -9.84 -0.88 12.82
C GLN A 260 -8.34 -0.81 13.14
N ALA A 261 -7.94 0.07 14.07
CA ALA A 261 -6.56 0.09 14.55
C ALA A 261 -6.24 -1.16 15.38
N MET A 262 -7.18 -1.64 16.20
CA MET A 262 -6.99 -2.90 16.95
C MET A 262 -6.83 -4.11 16.02
N VAL A 263 -7.56 -4.18 14.89
CA VAL A 263 -7.30 -5.20 13.85
C VAL A 263 -5.83 -5.19 13.44
N LEU A 264 -5.31 -4.02 13.06
CA LEU A 264 -3.93 -3.87 12.59
C LEU A 264 -2.89 -4.12 13.70
N LEU A 265 -3.21 -3.75 14.94
CA LEU A 265 -2.36 -4.03 16.09
C LEU A 265 -2.24 -5.54 16.35
N VAL A 266 -3.33 -6.30 16.19
CA VAL A 266 -3.32 -7.76 16.27
C VAL A 266 -2.53 -8.34 15.09
N ASP A 267 -2.71 -7.84 13.87
CA ASP A 267 -1.94 -8.30 12.70
C ASP A 267 -0.43 -8.07 12.89
N ILE A 268 -0.04 -6.89 13.39
CA ILE A 268 1.36 -6.56 13.68
C ILE A 268 1.90 -7.38 14.85
N TYR A 269 1.09 -7.67 15.86
CA TYR A 269 1.47 -8.60 16.92
C TYR A 269 1.88 -9.94 16.32
N TYR A 270 1.09 -10.46 15.37
CA TYR A 270 1.44 -11.70 14.68
C TYR A 270 2.72 -11.54 13.84
N ASP A 271 2.89 -10.42 13.13
CA ASP A 271 4.11 -10.14 12.38
C ASP A 271 5.37 -10.16 13.27
N PHE A 272 5.31 -9.53 14.45
CA PHE A 272 6.40 -9.51 15.43
C PHE A 272 6.68 -10.88 16.04
N THR A 273 5.72 -11.79 16.00
CA THR A 273 5.81 -13.09 16.65
C THR A 273 5.93 -14.27 15.67
N CYS A 274 5.96 -14.00 14.36
CA CYS A 274 5.95 -15.08 13.36
C CYS A 274 7.28 -15.84 13.22
N GLN A 275 8.42 -15.20 13.55
CA GLN A 275 9.76 -15.79 13.44
C GLN A 275 10.29 -16.29 14.80
N ASP A 276 10.19 -15.45 15.82
CA ASP A 276 10.62 -15.74 17.19
C ASP A 276 9.75 -14.95 18.18
N LEU A 277 9.87 -15.19 19.48
CA LEU A 277 9.17 -14.37 20.49
C LEU A 277 10.06 -13.21 20.94
N PRO A 278 9.67 -11.94 20.71
CA PRO A 278 10.43 -10.80 21.20
C PRO A 278 10.41 -10.72 22.75
N PRO A 279 11.54 -10.37 23.41
CA PRO A 279 11.60 -10.32 24.88
C PRO A 279 10.54 -9.41 25.52
N ALA A 280 10.27 -8.24 24.94
CA ALA A 280 9.26 -7.33 25.46
C ALA A 280 7.83 -7.91 25.41
N ILE A 281 7.54 -8.78 24.44
CA ILE A 281 6.26 -9.48 24.35
C ILE A 281 6.24 -10.66 25.32
N GLU A 282 7.35 -11.37 25.49
CA GLU A 282 7.51 -12.43 26.49
C GLU A 282 7.29 -11.90 27.91
N ASP A 283 7.95 -10.80 28.27
CA ASP A 283 7.83 -10.14 29.57
C ASP A 283 6.39 -9.64 29.85
N SER A 284 5.68 -9.22 28.81
CA SER A 284 4.28 -8.76 28.86
C SER A 284 3.28 -9.87 28.50
N HIS A 285 3.67 -11.14 28.47
CA HIS A 285 2.80 -12.24 28.02
C HIS A 285 1.47 -12.30 28.78
N GLU A 286 1.50 -12.09 30.10
CA GLU A 286 0.31 -12.08 30.95
C GLU A 286 -0.69 -10.98 30.55
N GLU A 287 -0.24 -9.81 30.05
CA GLU A 287 -1.15 -8.75 29.60
C GLU A 287 -2.04 -9.22 28.43
N PHE A 288 -1.54 -10.14 27.60
CA PHE A 288 -2.26 -10.67 26.45
C PHE A 288 -3.05 -11.95 26.76
N PHE A 289 -2.43 -12.91 27.45
CA PHE A 289 -2.92 -14.29 27.57
C PHE A 289 -3.36 -14.70 28.98
N ALA A 290 -3.22 -13.85 30.01
CA ALA A 290 -3.58 -14.21 31.39
C ALA A 290 -5.02 -14.74 31.47
N PRO A 291 -5.25 -15.91 32.09
CA PRO A 291 -6.58 -16.46 32.25
C PRO A 291 -7.53 -15.48 32.97
N GLY A 292 -8.62 -15.12 32.31
CA GLY A 292 -9.68 -14.26 32.83
C GLY A 292 -9.38 -12.76 32.81
N THR A 293 -8.15 -12.33 32.51
CA THR A 293 -7.75 -10.90 32.54
C THR A 293 -6.98 -10.41 31.32
N GLY A 294 -6.42 -11.32 30.51
CA GLY A 294 -5.66 -10.99 29.31
C GLY A 294 -6.52 -10.38 28.20
N TRP A 295 -5.94 -9.44 27.44
CA TRP A 295 -6.67 -8.71 26.40
C TRP A 295 -7.19 -9.60 25.29
N PHE A 296 -6.46 -10.64 24.87
CA PHE A 296 -6.91 -11.51 23.79
C PHE A 296 -8.18 -12.27 24.17
N GLN A 297 -8.24 -12.79 25.41
CA GLN A 297 -9.48 -13.40 25.91
C GLN A 297 -10.62 -12.38 25.99
N ALA A 298 -10.34 -11.15 26.46
CA ALA A 298 -11.34 -10.09 26.52
C ALA A 298 -11.89 -9.74 25.12
N PHE A 299 -11.02 -9.63 24.10
CA PHE A 299 -11.41 -9.36 22.72
C PHE A 299 -12.16 -10.52 22.05
N LEU A 300 -11.87 -11.78 22.41
CA LEU A 300 -12.66 -12.93 21.95
C LEU A 300 -14.12 -12.86 22.41
N LEU A 301 -14.35 -12.32 23.62
CA LEU A 301 -15.69 -12.11 24.18
C LEU A 301 -16.30 -10.75 23.81
N TRP A 302 -15.50 -9.82 23.29
CA TRP A 302 -15.93 -8.48 22.92
C TRP A 302 -16.83 -8.51 21.68
N ASP A 303 -18.05 -7.96 21.79
CA ASP A 303 -19.02 -7.85 20.70
C ASP A 303 -19.97 -6.65 20.93
N PRO A 304 -19.49 -5.41 20.75
CA PRO A 304 -20.31 -4.23 20.95
C PRO A 304 -21.34 -4.07 19.82
N ALA A 305 -22.58 -3.74 20.17
CA ALA A 305 -23.68 -3.57 19.22
C ALA A 305 -23.38 -2.51 18.14
N ASP A 306 -22.66 -1.44 18.49
CA ASP A 306 -22.32 -0.35 17.57
C ASP A 306 -21.42 -0.76 16.40
N LEU A 307 -20.65 -1.85 16.55
CA LEU A 307 -19.71 -2.35 15.54
C LEU A 307 -20.23 -3.59 14.79
N ARG A 308 -21.44 -4.05 15.09
CA ARG A 308 -22.04 -5.15 14.33
C ARG A 308 -22.27 -4.69 12.89
N GLY A 309 -21.78 -5.50 11.95
CA GLY A 309 -22.03 -5.30 10.52
C GLY A 309 -23.48 -5.63 10.15
N ASP A 310 -23.82 -5.36 8.89
CA ASP A 310 -25.09 -5.83 8.32
C ASP A 310 -25.05 -7.37 8.25
N PRO A 311 -26.05 -8.10 8.76
CA PRO A 311 -26.10 -9.56 8.69
C PRO A 311 -26.07 -10.12 7.26
N ASP A 312 -26.47 -9.34 6.27
CA ASP A 312 -26.43 -9.73 4.85
C ASP A 312 -25.08 -9.41 4.18
N ASP A 313 -24.17 -8.71 4.85
CA ASP A 313 -22.83 -8.43 4.35
C ASP A 313 -21.90 -9.64 4.55
N THR A 314 -21.31 -10.11 3.46
CA THR A 314 -20.33 -11.20 3.47
C THR A 314 -18.94 -10.76 3.95
N THR A 315 -18.69 -9.45 4.10
CA THR A 315 -17.43 -8.96 4.61
C THR A 315 -17.34 -9.16 6.13
N PRO A 316 -16.22 -9.70 6.65
CA PRO A 316 -16.08 -9.93 8.07
C PRO A 316 -16.09 -8.61 8.83
N SER A 317 -16.91 -8.53 9.89
CA SER A 317 -16.93 -7.35 10.77
C SER A 317 -15.56 -7.08 11.41
N LEU A 318 -15.32 -5.87 11.89
CA LEU A 318 -14.05 -5.54 12.58
C LEU A 318 -13.84 -6.43 13.81
N THR A 319 -14.91 -6.69 14.56
CA THR A 319 -14.90 -7.62 15.70
C THR A 319 -14.51 -9.03 15.25
N SER A 320 -15.06 -9.51 14.13
CA SER A 320 -14.70 -10.81 13.56
C SER A 320 -13.23 -10.86 13.13
N GLN A 321 -12.71 -9.81 12.48
CA GLN A 321 -11.32 -9.72 12.06
C GLN A 321 -10.36 -9.79 13.25
N ILE A 322 -10.63 -9.04 14.34
CA ILE A 322 -9.83 -9.10 15.58
C ILE A 322 -9.80 -10.53 16.13
N LYS A 323 -10.97 -11.18 16.21
CA LYS A 323 -11.09 -12.56 16.72
C LYS A 323 -10.31 -13.55 15.87
N THR A 324 -10.43 -13.46 14.55
CA THR A 324 -9.66 -14.30 13.62
C THR A 324 -8.16 -14.11 13.83
N GLY A 325 -7.67 -12.87 13.87
CA GLY A 325 -6.24 -12.61 14.10
C GLY A 325 -5.72 -13.17 15.42
N ILE A 326 -6.50 -13.05 16.50
CA ILE A 326 -6.16 -13.64 17.81
C ILE A 326 -6.07 -15.17 17.72
N LEU A 327 -6.99 -15.82 17.02
CA LEU A 327 -6.98 -17.27 16.84
C LEU A 327 -5.80 -17.74 15.98
N GLU A 328 -5.44 -16.99 14.94
CA GLU A 328 -4.24 -17.26 14.13
C GLU A 328 -2.96 -17.17 14.97
N ILE A 329 -2.84 -16.15 15.83
CA ILE A 329 -1.71 -16.01 16.77
C ILE A 329 -1.66 -17.21 17.72
N ALA A 330 -2.80 -17.60 18.27
CA ALA A 330 -2.88 -18.75 19.17
C ALA A 330 -2.44 -20.04 18.45
N GLU A 331 -2.93 -20.29 17.24
CA GLU A 331 -2.57 -21.48 16.44
C GLU A 331 -1.06 -21.54 16.13
N ALA A 332 -0.48 -20.41 15.69
CA ALA A 332 0.94 -20.31 15.40
C ALA A 332 1.81 -20.61 16.64
N ARG A 333 1.34 -20.22 17.84
CA ARG A 333 2.07 -20.41 19.10
C ARG A 333 1.79 -21.75 19.79
N PHE A 334 0.60 -22.33 19.65
CA PHE A 334 0.33 -23.69 20.12
C PHE A 334 1.26 -24.71 19.44
N SER A 335 1.58 -24.49 18.16
CA SER A 335 2.53 -25.32 17.41
C SER A 335 3.97 -25.20 17.92
N CYS A 336 4.37 -24.03 18.45
CA CYS A 336 5.70 -23.81 19.05
C CYS A 336 5.80 -24.31 20.49
N LEU A 337 4.74 -24.18 21.30
CA LEU A 337 4.75 -24.66 22.70
C LEU A 337 4.77 -26.18 22.83
N LEU A 338 4.37 -26.92 21.79
CA LEU A 338 4.48 -28.39 21.73
C LEU A 338 5.92 -28.88 21.40
N LEU A 339 6.84 -27.97 21.08
CA LEU A 339 8.24 -28.26 20.76
C LEU A 339 9.23 -27.90 21.90
N LEU A 340 8.74 -27.39 23.03
CA LEU A 340 9.49 -27.16 24.28
C LEU A 340 9.05 -28.15 25.36
#